data_AF-A0A948WMU5-F1
#
_entry.id   AF-A0A948WMU5-F1
#
_cell.length_a   1.000
_cell.length_b   1.000
_cell.length_c   1.000
_cell.angle_alpha   90.00
_cell.angle_beta   90.00
_cell.angle_gamma   90.00
#
_symmetry.space_group_name_H-M   'P 1'
#
loop_
_entity.id
_entity.type
_entity.pdbx_description
1 polymer ?
#
loop_
_entity_poly.entity_id
_entity_poly.type
_entity_poly.pdbx_seq_one_letter_code
_entity_poly.pdbx_strand_id
1 'polypeptide(L)'
;VEGGYHGHHDEVMISMKPPLDKAGPADAPIPVPSTAGLTQAVLGDTIVVPYNDAAALERALANNDVACFIVEPVMENIGICLPQPGYLQQVREITQRHGTLLIFDEVKTGITAGWSGATGVLGVQPDLVALAKSIGGGFPLGAFGGKAEYMDVITQGKVLHLGTYNGNPLVMAAAQAVLARCARLQPPTT
;
A
#
# COMPACT_ATOMS: atom_id res chain seq x y z
N VAL A 1 -8.69 1.19 -1.01
CA VAL A 1 -9.18 1.22 -2.42
C VAL A 1 -10.02 -0.01 -2.67
N GLU A 2 -11.19 0.15 -3.28
CA GLU A 2 -12.07 -1.00 -3.58
C GLU A 2 -11.35 -2.02 -4.47
N GLY A 3 -11.44 -3.30 -4.12
CA GLY A 3 -10.72 -4.37 -4.82
C GLY A 3 -9.30 -4.61 -4.29
N GLY A 4 -8.74 -3.70 -3.50
CA GLY A 4 -7.37 -3.80 -2.98
C GLY A 4 -7.20 -4.87 -1.91
N TYR A 5 -5.99 -5.39 -1.74
CA TYR A 5 -5.65 -6.27 -0.62
C TYR A 5 -4.31 -5.94 0.02
N HIS A 6 -4.36 -5.51 1.28
CA HIS A 6 -3.21 -5.03 2.05
C HIS A 6 -2.83 -5.92 3.24
N GLY A 7 -3.25 -7.20 3.20
CA GLY A 7 -3.01 -8.17 4.24
C GLY A 7 -4.24 -8.47 5.09
N HIS A 8 -4.04 -9.07 6.26
CA HIS A 8 -5.11 -9.61 7.10
C HIS A 8 -5.11 -8.97 8.50
N HIS A 9 -5.25 -7.64 8.53
CA HIS A 9 -5.51 -6.87 9.74
C HIS A 9 -6.79 -6.05 9.53
N ASP A 10 -7.51 -5.77 10.61
CA ASP A 10 -8.92 -5.37 10.57
C ASP A 10 -9.17 -4.13 9.69
N GLU A 11 -8.28 -3.14 9.77
CA GLU A 11 -8.38 -1.83 9.10
C GLU A 11 -8.30 -1.92 7.57
N VAL A 12 -7.78 -3.04 7.02
CA VAL A 12 -7.66 -3.24 5.57
C VAL A 12 -8.46 -4.45 5.07
N MET A 13 -9.20 -5.12 5.94
CA MET A 13 -10.09 -6.23 5.59
C MET A 13 -11.48 -5.72 5.17
N ILE A 14 -11.51 -4.63 4.40
CA ILE A 14 -12.73 -3.91 3.98
C ILE A 14 -12.72 -3.74 2.46
N SER A 15 -13.84 -4.07 1.82
CA SER A 15 -14.08 -3.96 0.38
C SER A 15 -12.98 -4.57 -0.51
N MET A 16 -12.41 -5.70 -0.10
CA MET A 16 -11.39 -6.40 -0.90
C MET A 16 -11.95 -6.99 -2.19
N LYS A 17 -13.09 -7.67 -2.10
CA LYS A 17 -13.85 -8.24 -3.24
C LYS A 17 -15.34 -8.23 -2.86
N PRO A 18 -15.95 -7.05 -2.64
CA PRO A 18 -17.32 -6.98 -2.19
C PRO A 18 -18.25 -7.60 -3.25
N PRO A 19 -19.35 -8.26 -2.84
CA PRO A 19 -20.43 -8.57 -3.75
C PRO A 19 -20.93 -7.29 -4.43
N LEU A 20 -21.13 -7.31 -5.75
CA LEU A 20 -21.50 -6.11 -6.53
C LEU A 20 -22.82 -5.49 -6.07
N ASP A 21 -23.75 -6.31 -5.57
CA ASP A 21 -25.03 -5.88 -5.00
C ASP A 21 -24.88 -5.17 -3.63
N LYS A 22 -23.70 -5.25 -3.02
CA LYS A 22 -23.37 -4.63 -1.73
C LYS A 22 -22.32 -3.52 -1.81
N ALA A 23 -21.60 -3.41 -2.92
CA ALA A 23 -20.53 -2.43 -3.11
C ALA A 23 -21.04 -0.98 -3.14
N GLY A 24 -22.33 -0.78 -3.43
CA GLY A 24 -22.88 0.57 -3.65
C GLY A 24 -22.53 1.13 -5.02
N PRO A 25 -22.93 2.37 -5.31
CA PRO A 25 -22.60 3.04 -6.57
C PRO A 25 -21.13 3.46 -6.59
N ALA A 26 -20.53 3.55 -7.79
CA ALA A 26 -19.10 3.86 -7.94
C ALA A 26 -18.72 5.24 -7.40
N ASP A 27 -19.63 6.22 -7.43
CA ASP A 27 -19.38 7.57 -6.93
C ASP A 27 -19.55 7.73 -5.41
N ALA A 28 -20.18 6.73 -4.76
CA ALA A 28 -20.34 6.63 -3.31
C ALA A 28 -20.31 5.15 -2.84
N PRO A 29 -19.14 4.48 -2.87
CA PRO A 29 -19.01 3.09 -2.44
C PRO A 29 -19.43 2.89 -0.99
N ILE A 30 -20.01 1.73 -0.69
CA ILE A 30 -20.36 1.31 0.66
C ILE A 30 -19.20 0.43 1.17
N PRO A 31 -18.55 0.77 2.30
CA PRO A 31 -17.56 -0.12 2.92
C PRO A 31 -18.18 -1.46 3.31
N VAL A 32 -17.64 -2.56 2.79
CA VAL A 32 -18.14 -3.92 3.06
C VAL A 32 -17.10 -4.72 3.84
N PRO A 33 -17.41 -5.26 5.02
CA PRO A 33 -16.52 -6.16 5.73
C PRO A 33 -16.17 -7.38 4.88
N SER A 34 -14.87 -7.66 4.70
CA SER A 34 -14.39 -8.81 3.91
C SER A 34 -14.31 -10.10 4.74
N THR A 35 -14.50 -10.00 6.06
CA THR A 35 -14.54 -11.13 6.99
C THR A 35 -15.52 -10.85 8.13
N ALA A 36 -15.99 -11.91 8.77
CA ALA A 36 -16.73 -11.79 10.03
C ALA A 36 -15.78 -11.40 11.16
N GLY A 37 -16.32 -10.76 12.21
CA GLY A 37 -15.57 -10.37 13.41
C GLY A 37 -15.04 -8.93 13.41
N LEU A 38 -15.12 -8.21 12.28
CA LEU A 38 -14.76 -6.80 12.24
C LEU A 38 -15.74 -5.96 13.06
N THR A 39 -15.19 -5.06 13.89
CA THR A 39 -16.00 -4.13 14.67
C THR A 39 -16.57 -3.01 13.80
N GLN A 40 -17.70 -2.42 14.22
CA GLN A 40 -18.26 -1.27 13.52
C GLN A 40 -17.35 -0.04 13.59
N ALA A 41 -16.52 0.08 14.63
CA ALA A 41 -15.56 1.17 14.76
C ALA A 41 -14.53 1.13 13.62
N VAL A 42 -13.88 -0.02 13.41
CA VAL A 42 -12.90 -0.19 12.33
C VAL A 42 -13.52 0.04 10.95
N LEU A 43 -14.78 -0.38 10.74
CA LEU A 43 -15.50 -0.11 9.50
C LEU A 43 -15.73 1.40 9.29
N GLY A 44 -16.00 2.14 10.37
CA GLY A 44 -16.18 3.59 10.35
C GLY A 44 -14.88 4.39 10.13
N ASP A 45 -13.73 3.81 10.50
CA ASP A 45 -12.42 4.44 10.32
C ASP A 45 -11.85 4.28 8.90
N THR A 46 -12.56 3.56 8.01
CA THR A 46 -12.09 3.24 6.66
C THR A 46 -13.00 3.78 5.58
N ILE A 47 -12.46 4.66 4.73
CA ILE A 47 -13.15 5.19 3.56
C ILE A 47 -12.73 4.42 2.31
N VAL A 48 -13.71 3.95 1.54
CA VAL A 48 -13.48 3.19 0.31
C VAL A 48 -13.68 4.10 -0.90
N VAL A 49 -12.68 4.11 -1.79
CA VAL A 49 -12.74 4.80 -3.09
C VAL A 49 -12.40 3.83 -4.22
N PRO A 50 -12.98 4.00 -5.43
CA PRO A 50 -12.62 3.18 -6.59
C PRO A 50 -11.19 3.46 -7.06
N TYR A 51 -10.53 2.43 -7.58
CA TYR A 51 -9.25 2.61 -8.26
C TYR A 51 -9.45 3.33 -9.60
N ASN A 52 -8.45 4.12 -10.04
CA ASN A 52 -8.52 4.95 -11.24
C ASN A 52 -9.58 6.07 -11.22
N ASP A 53 -10.14 6.41 -10.06
CA ASP A 53 -11.01 7.59 -9.87
C ASP A 53 -10.39 8.57 -8.85
N ALA A 54 -9.50 9.45 -9.34
CA ALA A 54 -8.89 10.47 -8.50
C ALA A 54 -9.90 11.51 -7.97
N ALA A 55 -11.01 11.72 -8.68
CA ALA A 55 -12.05 12.63 -8.22
C ALA A 55 -12.80 12.05 -7.01
N ALA A 56 -12.98 10.73 -6.94
CA ALA A 56 -13.51 10.07 -5.74
C ALA A 56 -12.59 10.24 -4.54
N LEU A 57 -11.26 10.13 -4.73
CA LEU A 57 -10.30 10.43 -3.68
C LEU A 57 -10.40 11.89 -3.22
N GLU A 58 -10.42 12.86 -4.14
CA GLU A 58 -10.57 14.28 -3.79
C GLU A 58 -11.85 14.53 -2.97
N ARG A 59 -12.99 13.95 -3.39
CA ARG A 59 -14.25 14.07 -2.63
C ARG A 59 -14.15 13.43 -1.24
N ALA A 60 -13.47 12.30 -1.11
CA ALA A 60 -13.28 11.63 0.16
C ALA A 60 -12.45 12.49 1.13
N LEU A 61 -11.32 13.04 0.67
CA LEU A 61 -10.44 13.84 1.51
C LEU A 61 -11.02 15.22 1.84
N ALA A 62 -11.77 15.85 0.91
CA ALA A 62 -12.35 17.17 1.15
C ALA A 62 -13.41 17.21 2.28
N ASN A 63 -13.99 16.07 2.63
CA ASN A 63 -15.07 15.97 3.62
C ASN A 63 -14.65 15.28 4.92
N ASN A 64 -13.40 14.83 5.04
CA ASN A 64 -12.94 14.00 6.14
C ASN A 64 -11.51 14.36 6.56
N ASP A 65 -11.19 14.12 7.83
CA ASP A 65 -9.80 14.17 8.31
C ASP A 65 -9.18 12.78 8.13
N VAL A 66 -8.35 12.61 7.11
CA VAL A 66 -7.83 11.29 6.68
C VAL A 66 -6.32 11.24 6.86
N ALA A 67 -5.88 10.34 7.76
CA ALA A 67 -4.47 10.16 8.08
C ALA A 67 -3.65 9.62 6.89
N CYS A 68 -4.18 8.64 6.15
CA CYS A 68 -3.46 8.04 5.03
C CYS A 68 -4.38 7.52 3.93
N PHE A 69 -3.83 7.47 2.71
CA PHE A 69 -4.39 6.77 1.57
C PHE A 69 -3.44 5.65 1.16
N ILE A 70 -3.89 4.41 1.34
CA ILE A 70 -3.15 3.19 0.94
C ILE A 70 -3.68 2.64 -0.38
N VAL A 71 -2.76 2.29 -1.29
CA VAL A 71 -3.09 1.77 -2.62
C VAL A 71 -2.02 0.81 -3.13
N GLU A 72 -2.43 -0.27 -3.80
CA GLU A 72 -1.56 -1.04 -4.68
C GLU A 72 -1.29 -0.16 -5.93
N PRO A 73 -0.06 0.32 -6.19
CA PRO A 73 0.20 1.24 -7.31
C PRO A 73 -0.12 0.61 -8.67
N VAL A 74 0.04 -0.71 -8.79
CA VAL A 74 -0.62 -1.56 -9.79
C VAL A 74 -1.46 -2.56 -9.00
N MET A 75 -2.77 -2.53 -9.19
CA MET A 75 -3.63 -3.49 -8.51
C MET A 75 -3.39 -4.89 -9.08
N GLU A 76 -3.17 -5.86 -8.19
CA GLU A 76 -2.97 -7.26 -8.57
C GLU A 76 -3.96 -8.22 -7.89
N ASN A 77 -4.70 -7.75 -6.87
CA ASN A 77 -5.65 -8.60 -6.13
C ASN A 77 -6.87 -9.03 -6.97
N ILE A 78 -7.26 -8.19 -7.93
CA ILE A 78 -8.39 -8.40 -8.84
C ILE A 78 -7.93 -8.71 -10.28
N GLY A 79 -6.73 -9.28 -10.42
CA GLY A 79 -6.01 -9.32 -11.70
C GLY A 79 -5.06 -8.13 -11.83
N ILE A 80 -4.37 -8.00 -12.96
CA ILE A 80 -3.42 -6.89 -13.20
C ILE A 80 -4.19 -5.71 -13.77
N CYS A 81 -4.48 -4.71 -12.94
CA CYS A 81 -5.08 -3.46 -13.35
C CYS A 81 -4.05 -2.33 -13.24
N LEU A 82 -3.59 -1.86 -14.41
CA LEU A 82 -2.66 -0.73 -14.49
C LEU A 82 -3.35 0.58 -14.10
N PRO A 83 -2.61 1.54 -13.51
CA PRO A 83 -3.12 2.87 -13.31
C PRO A 83 -3.35 3.53 -14.69
N GLN A 84 -4.45 4.28 -14.82
CA GLN A 84 -4.68 5.12 -15.98
C GLN A 84 -3.62 6.22 -16.05
N PRO A 85 -3.27 6.73 -17.25
CA PRO A 85 -2.32 7.82 -17.39
C PRO A 85 -2.70 9.02 -16.51
N GLY A 86 -1.75 9.48 -15.68
CA GLY A 86 -1.95 10.63 -14.79
C GLY A 86 -2.65 10.32 -13.46
N TYR A 87 -3.22 9.12 -13.26
CA TYR A 87 -3.98 8.80 -12.05
C TYR A 87 -3.13 8.92 -10.78
N LEU A 88 -1.97 8.27 -10.73
CA LEU A 88 -1.13 8.29 -9.52
C LEU A 88 -0.49 9.67 -9.27
N GLN A 89 -0.23 10.44 -10.33
CA GLN A 89 0.22 11.83 -10.21
C GLN A 89 -0.85 12.68 -9.53
N GLN A 90 -2.11 12.56 -9.97
CA GLN A 90 -3.25 13.23 -9.35
C GLN A 90 -3.42 12.77 -7.90
N VAL A 91 -3.36 11.47 -7.61
CA VAL A 91 -3.42 10.94 -6.23
C VAL A 91 -2.34 11.58 -5.35
N ARG A 92 -1.10 11.69 -5.85
CA ARG A 92 -0.01 12.33 -5.11
C ARG A 92 -0.29 13.80 -4.83
N GLU A 93 -0.74 14.56 -5.83
CA GLU A 93 -1.09 15.98 -5.67
C GLU A 93 -2.23 16.15 -4.65
N ILE A 94 -3.28 15.35 -4.76
CA ILE A 94 -4.45 15.36 -3.88
C ILE A 94 -4.03 15.08 -2.43
N THR A 95 -3.35 13.96 -2.19
CA THR A 95 -2.89 13.58 -0.84
C THR A 95 -1.99 14.66 -0.22
N GLN A 96 -1.11 15.27 -1.02
CA GLN A 96 -0.24 16.35 -0.53
C GLN A 96 -1.02 17.62 -0.17
N ARG A 97 -2.01 18.03 -0.96
CA ARG A 97 -2.85 19.21 -0.65
C ARG A 97 -3.64 19.05 0.65
N HIS A 98 -4.10 17.83 0.92
CA HIS A 98 -4.92 17.50 2.09
C HIS A 98 -4.10 17.07 3.31
N GLY A 99 -2.77 17.00 3.21
CA GLY A 99 -1.92 16.54 4.32
C GLY A 99 -2.06 15.05 4.65
N THR A 100 -2.65 14.27 3.74
CA THR A 100 -2.85 12.83 3.88
C THR A 100 -1.60 12.08 3.41
N LEU A 101 -1.15 11.08 4.17
CA LEU A 101 -0.01 10.26 3.78
C LEU A 101 -0.35 9.35 2.60
N LEU A 102 0.46 9.36 1.56
CA LEU A 102 0.37 8.38 0.48
C LEU A 102 1.19 7.14 0.82
N ILE A 103 0.54 5.99 0.91
CA ILE A 103 1.18 4.69 1.15
C ILE A 103 1.03 3.84 -0.09
N PHE A 104 2.15 3.42 -0.67
CA PHE A 104 2.13 2.37 -1.69
C PHE A 104 2.30 1.00 -1.06
N ASP A 105 1.34 0.13 -1.32
CA ASP A 105 1.49 -1.29 -1.06
C ASP A 105 2.19 -1.95 -2.25
N GLU A 106 3.50 -2.07 -2.12
CA GLU A 106 4.38 -2.74 -3.08
C GLU A 106 4.74 -4.17 -2.63
N VAL A 107 3.89 -4.80 -1.83
CA VAL A 107 4.09 -6.20 -1.41
C VAL A 107 4.19 -7.13 -2.63
N LYS A 108 3.45 -6.86 -3.71
CA LYS A 108 3.52 -7.65 -4.95
C LYS A 108 4.45 -7.03 -5.98
N THR A 109 4.32 -5.74 -6.24
CA THR A 109 5.08 -5.02 -7.28
C THR A 109 6.56 -4.82 -6.92
N GLY A 110 6.90 -4.75 -5.62
CA GLY A 110 8.22 -4.51 -5.02
C GLY A 110 9.42 -4.66 -5.95
N ILE A 111 10.24 -5.71 -5.82
CA ILE A 111 11.36 -5.91 -6.77
C ILE A 111 10.95 -6.76 -8.00
N THR A 112 9.65 -6.92 -8.25
CA THR A 112 9.10 -7.73 -9.36
C THR A 112 8.75 -6.88 -10.58
N ALA A 113 8.26 -5.66 -10.38
CA ALA A 113 8.04 -4.66 -11.43
C ALA A 113 9.35 -4.03 -11.93
N GLY A 114 10.43 -4.22 -11.18
CA GLY A 114 11.76 -3.68 -11.44
C GLY A 114 12.48 -3.48 -10.10
N TRP A 115 13.78 -3.20 -10.12
CA TRP A 115 14.55 -2.97 -8.89
C TRP A 115 14.02 -1.81 -8.03
N SER A 116 13.49 -0.78 -8.69
CA SER A 116 12.89 0.39 -8.06
C SER A 116 11.39 0.24 -7.77
N GLY A 117 10.84 -0.96 -8.01
CA GLY A 117 9.40 -1.25 -7.95
C GLY A 117 8.54 -0.39 -8.84
N ALA A 118 7.24 -0.50 -8.63
CA ALA A 118 6.24 0.31 -9.31
C ALA A 118 6.45 1.81 -9.01
N THR A 119 6.94 2.17 -7.81
CA THR A 119 7.34 3.53 -7.46
C THR A 119 8.27 4.13 -8.52
N GLY A 120 9.39 3.47 -8.82
CA GLY A 120 10.33 3.98 -9.82
C GLY A 120 9.86 3.84 -11.25
N VAL A 121 9.13 2.76 -11.57
CA VAL A 121 8.59 2.53 -12.93
C VAL A 121 7.51 3.54 -13.30
N LEU A 122 6.66 3.92 -12.35
CA LEU A 122 5.53 4.84 -12.54
C LEU A 122 5.91 6.29 -12.23
N GLY A 123 7.07 6.53 -11.63
CA GLY A 123 7.62 7.86 -11.37
C GLY A 123 6.85 8.68 -10.33
N VAL A 124 6.15 8.01 -9.41
CA VAL A 124 5.39 8.67 -8.33
C VAL A 124 5.92 8.21 -6.98
N GLN A 125 6.37 9.17 -6.16
CA GLN A 125 6.97 8.89 -4.85
C GLN A 125 5.90 8.92 -3.74
N PRO A 126 5.65 7.79 -3.05
CA PRO A 126 4.81 7.77 -1.86
C PRO A 126 5.56 8.30 -0.64
N ASP A 127 4.80 8.59 0.43
CA ASP A 127 5.36 8.94 1.74
C ASP A 127 5.91 7.71 2.46
N LEU A 128 5.20 6.58 2.33
CA LEU A 128 5.58 5.27 2.87
C LEU A 128 5.37 4.17 1.82
N VAL A 129 6.12 3.09 1.94
CA VAL A 129 5.99 1.89 1.12
C VAL A 129 5.92 0.66 2.02
N ALA A 130 5.04 -0.28 1.69
CA ALA A 130 5.02 -1.63 2.25
C ALA A 130 5.61 -2.62 1.23
N LEU A 131 6.47 -3.53 1.69
CA LEU A 131 7.20 -4.50 0.88
C LEU A 131 7.11 -5.89 1.54
N ALA A 132 7.05 -6.94 0.74
CA ALA A 132 7.16 -8.31 1.20
C ALA A 132 7.47 -9.22 -0.01
N LYS A 133 7.13 -10.51 0.10
CA LYS A 133 7.22 -11.50 -0.99
C LYS A 133 8.62 -11.57 -1.61
N SER A 134 8.82 -10.84 -2.71
CA SER A 134 10.02 -10.89 -3.54
C SER A 134 11.28 -10.51 -2.76
N ILE A 135 11.19 -9.61 -1.77
CA ILE A 135 12.33 -9.23 -0.93
C ILE A 135 12.79 -10.33 0.03
N GLY A 136 11.95 -11.34 0.30
CA GLY A 136 12.21 -12.39 1.29
C GLY A 136 12.90 -13.63 0.73
N GLY A 137 13.01 -13.78 -0.59
CA GLY A 137 13.64 -14.97 -1.19
C GLY A 137 12.96 -16.29 -0.84
N GLY A 138 11.64 -16.26 -0.60
CA GLY A 138 10.87 -17.41 -0.14
C GLY A 138 10.74 -17.54 1.38
N PHE A 139 11.46 -16.72 2.15
CA PHE A 139 11.28 -16.64 3.59
C PHE A 139 10.20 -15.64 3.99
N PRO A 140 9.52 -15.83 5.14
CA PRO A 140 8.57 -14.86 5.68
C PRO A 140 9.26 -13.54 6.02
N LEU A 141 9.04 -12.54 5.16
CA LEU A 141 9.56 -11.19 5.34
C LEU A 141 8.53 -10.17 4.88
N GLY A 142 8.22 -9.23 5.77
CA GLY A 142 7.61 -7.96 5.44
C GLY A 142 8.53 -6.83 5.89
N ALA A 143 8.49 -5.71 5.18
CA ALA A 143 9.18 -4.48 5.53
C ALA A 143 8.28 -3.30 5.18
N PHE A 144 8.44 -2.19 5.88
CA PHE A 144 7.85 -0.93 5.50
C PHE A 144 8.84 0.20 5.82
N GLY A 145 8.72 1.31 5.12
CA GLY A 145 9.61 2.44 5.29
C GLY A 145 9.21 3.62 4.42
N GLY A 146 9.94 4.72 4.53
CA GLY A 146 9.69 5.92 3.74
C GLY A 146 10.38 7.12 4.35
N LYS A 147 9.71 8.28 4.34
CA LYS A 147 10.29 9.53 4.86
C LYS A 147 10.68 9.40 6.34
N ALA A 148 11.86 9.94 6.68
CA ALA A 148 12.42 9.85 8.03
C ALA A 148 11.48 10.42 9.09
N GLU A 149 10.82 11.55 8.82
CA GLU A 149 9.88 12.21 9.75
C GLU A 149 8.74 11.29 10.22
N TYR A 150 8.29 10.36 9.39
CA TYR A 150 7.24 9.38 9.73
C TYR A 150 7.81 8.12 10.36
N MET A 151 9.03 7.71 9.99
CA MET A 151 9.70 6.57 10.61
C MET A 151 10.24 6.89 12.00
N ASP A 152 10.53 8.17 12.26
CA ASP A 152 11.12 8.64 13.51
C ASP A 152 10.19 8.45 14.71
N VAL A 153 8.88 8.40 14.52
CA VAL A 153 7.96 8.10 15.63
C VAL A 153 8.16 6.67 16.17
N ILE A 154 8.63 5.74 15.33
CA ILE A 154 8.96 4.38 15.73
C ILE A 154 10.35 4.35 16.36
N THR A 155 11.36 4.97 15.73
CA THR A 155 12.75 4.95 16.24
C THR A 155 12.89 5.70 17.57
N GLN A 156 12.06 6.71 17.81
CA GLN A 156 11.95 7.44 19.08
C GLN A 156 11.07 6.73 20.12
N GLY A 157 10.45 5.60 19.78
CA GLY A 157 9.61 4.82 20.68
C GLY A 157 8.24 5.42 20.99
N LYS A 158 7.76 6.41 20.21
CA LYS A 158 6.40 6.97 20.35
C LYS A 158 5.33 5.99 19.85
N VAL A 159 5.65 5.25 18.78
CA VAL A 159 4.85 4.14 18.27
C VAL A 159 5.66 2.86 18.44
N LEU A 160 5.07 1.86 19.10
CA LEU A 160 5.73 0.58 19.31
C LEU A 160 5.62 -0.29 18.06
N HIS A 161 6.77 -0.69 17.52
CA HIS A 161 6.85 -1.74 16.50
C HIS A 161 7.70 -2.88 17.05
N LEU A 162 7.03 -3.95 17.47
CA LEU A 162 7.65 -5.09 18.14
C LEU A 162 7.38 -6.37 17.34
N GLY A 163 8.26 -7.35 17.52
CA GLY A 163 8.07 -8.69 16.98
C GLY A 163 9.26 -9.58 17.29
N THR A 164 9.00 -10.76 17.86
CA THR A 164 10.04 -11.73 18.27
C THR A 164 10.99 -12.09 17.13
N TYR A 165 10.47 -12.16 15.91
CA TYR A 165 11.23 -12.58 14.72
C TYR A 165 11.58 -11.42 13.78
N ASN A 166 11.29 -10.17 14.16
CA ASN A 166 11.65 -9.01 13.36
C ASN A 166 13.17 -8.96 13.20
N GLY A 167 13.64 -8.80 11.96
CA GLY A 167 15.06 -8.72 11.67
C GLY A 167 15.87 -9.97 12.02
N ASN A 168 15.23 -11.15 12.12
CA ASN A 168 15.97 -12.36 12.49
C ASN A 168 17.10 -12.67 11.48
N PRO A 169 18.28 -13.16 11.94
CA PRO A 169 19.46 -13.26 11.09
C PRO A 169 19.29 -14.13 9.85
N LEU A 170 18.52 -15.22 9.94
CA LEU A 170 18.30 -16.12 8.80
C LEU A 170 17.54 -15.43 7.67
N VAL A 171 16.43 -14.76 8.01
CA VAL A 171 15.63 -14.02 7.01
C VAL A 171 16.40 -12.83 6.46
N MET A 172 17.19 -12.13 7.29
CA MET A 172 18.02 -11.02 6.81
C MET A 172 19.12 -11.47 5.85
N ALA A 173 19.76 -12.62 6.10
CA ALA A 173 20.74 -13.19 5.18
C ALA A 173 20.10 -13.56 3.83
N ALA A 174 18.90 -14.14 3.84
CA ALA A 174 18.15 -14.45 2.61
C ALA A 174 17.78 -13.17 1.84
N ALA A 175 17.26 -12.15 2.54
CA ALA A 175 16.92 -10.86 1.94
C ALA A 175 18.15 -10.19 1.31
N GLN A 176 19.28 -10.15 2.04
CA GLN A 176 20.52 -9.59 1.53
C GLN A 176 20.99 -10.32 0.26
N ALA A 177 20.93 -11.66 0.24
CA ALA A 177 21.33 -12.44 -0.92
C ALA A 177 20.48 -12.14 -2.15
N VAL A 178 19.15 -12.07 -1.98
CA VAL A 178 18.21 -11.75 -3.07
C VAL A 178 18.41 -10.33 -3.57
N LEU A 179 18.41 -9.34 -2.67
CA LEU A 179 18.54 -7.94 -3.03
C LEU A 179 19.88 -7.66 -3.72
N ALA A 180 20.98 -8.20 -3.19
CA ALA A 180 22.29 -8.05 -3.83
C ALA A 180 22.35 -8.72 -5.21
N ARG A 181 21.66 -9.86 -5.40
CA ARG A 181 21.57 -10.52 -6.70
C ARG A 181 20.77 -9.67 -7.69
N CYS A 182 19.61 -9.17 -7.31
CA CYS A 182 18.77 -8.33 -8.15
C CYS A 182 19.46 -7.01 -8.53
N ALA A 183 20.16 -6.37 -7.58
CA ALA A 183 20.95 -5.16 -7.83
C ALA A 183 22.04 -5.40 -8.89
N ARG A 184 22.71 -6.55 -8.89
CA ARG A 184 23.75 -6.89 -9.89
C ARG A 184 23.18 -7.22 -11.27
N LEU A 185 21.91 -7.61 -11.35
CA LEU A 185 21.23 -7.95 -12.60
C LEU A 185 20.53 -6.73 -13.22
N GLN A 186 20.68 -5.55 -12.62
CA GLN A 186 20.24 -4.29 -13.21
C GLN A 186 20.87 -4.14 -14.61
N PRO A 187 20.07 -3.90 -15.68
CA PRO A 187 20.65 -3.51 -16.95
C PRO A 187 21.47 -2.22 -16.74
N PRO A 188 22.56 -2.00 -17.49
CA PRO A 188 23.31 -0.76 -17.40
C PRO A 188 22.34 0.42 -17.62
N THR A 189 22.38 1.39 -16.71
CA THR A 189 21.65 2.65 -16.86
C THR A 189 22.07 3.30 -18.18
N THR A 190 21.12 3.39 -19.12
CA THR A 190 21.25 4.14 -20.38
C THR A 190 21.10 5.62 -20.17
#